data_AF-U3TY35-F1
#
_entry.id   AF-U3TY35-F1
#
_cell.length_a   1.000
_cell.length_b   1.000
_cell.length_c   1.000
_cell.angle_alpha   90.00
_cell.angle_beta   90.00
_cell.angle_gamma   90.00
#
_symmetry.space_group_name_H-M   'P 1'
#
loop_
_entity.id
_entity.type
_entity.pdbx_description
1 polymer ?
#
loop_
_entity_poly.entity_id
_entity_poly.type
_entity_poly.pdbx_seq_one_letter_code
_entity_poly.pdbx_strand_id
1 'polypeptide(L)' 'MAGLAAGHELGDEMARLTGVENIKHKGGAIGAFTHGLLSRSSVYHQALILALCPFTHPLYQQ' A
#
# COMPACT_ATOMS: atom_id res chain seq x y z
N MET A 1 -2.65 -5.97 16.84
CA MET A 1 -3.15 -6.77 15.70
C MET A 1 -4.14 -7.87 16.09
N ALA A 2 -4.60 -7.95 17.35
CA ALA A 2 -5.59 -8.94 17.77
C ALA A 2 -6.90 -8.87 16.96
N GLY A 3 -7.33 -7.67 16.53
CA GLY A 3 -8.49 -7.50 15.66
C GLY A 3 -8.34 -8.15 14.29
N LEU A 4 -7.15 -8.07 13.67
CA LEU A 4 -6.90 -8.72 12.38
C LEU A 4 -6.96 -10.26 12.50
N ALA A 5 -6.40 -10.81 13.59
CA ALA A 5 -6.51 -12.24 13.90
C ALA A 5 -7.94 -12.67 14.24
N ALA A 6 -8.79 -11.74 14.69
CA ALA A 6 -10.22 -11.94 14.91
C ALA A 6 -11.07 -11.68 13.65
N GLY A 7 -10.47 -11.41 12.50
CA GLY A 7 -11.17 -11.24 11.22
C GLY A 7 -11.61 -9.81 10.88
N HIS A 8 -11.15 -8.80 11.64
CA HIS A 8 -11.42 -7.40 11.31
C HIS A 8 -10.74 -6.99 9.98
N GLU A 9 -11.32 -6.02 9.27
CA GLU A 9 -10.70 -5.48 8.06
C GLU A 9 -9.42 -4.71 8.42
N LEU A 10 -8.34 -4.94 7.67
CA LEU A 10 -7.08 -4.21 7.83
C LEU A 10 -7.27 -2.69 7.72
N GLY A 11 -8.18 -2.23 6.84
CA GLY A 11 -8.48 -0.81 6.65
C GLY A 11 -8.93 -0.13 7.94
N ASP A 12 -9.79 -0.81 8.70
CA ASP A 12 -10.37 -0.27 9.94
C ASP A 12 -9.35 -0.27 11.07
N GLU A 13 -8.53 -1.33 11.18
CA GLU A 13 -7.43 -1.35 12.15
C GLU A 13 -6.39 -0.26 11.86
N MET A 14 -6.11 0.01 10.57
CA MET A 14 -5.20 1.10 10.20
C MET A 14 -5.79 2.48 10.49
N ALA A 15 -7.10 2.69 10.28
CA ALA A 15 -7.77 3.93 10.67
C ALA A 15 -7.71 4.14 12.19
N ARG A 16 -7.96 3.08 12.98
CA ARG A 16 -7.87 3.11 14.45
C ARG A 16 -6.47 3.44 14.95
N LEU A 17 -5.42 2.86 14.36
CA LEU A 17 -4.04 3.07 14.79
C LEU A 17 -3.47 4.43 14.40
N THR A 18 -3.89 4.98 13.27
CA THR A 18 -3.36 6.25 12.74
C THR A 18 -4.19 7.47 13.14
N GLY A 19 -5.41 7.26 13.65
CA GLY A 19 -6.37 8.34 13.91
C GLY A 19 -6.91 8.99 12.64
N VAL A 20 -6.63 8.42 11.46
CA VAL A 20 -7.05 8.96 10.17
C VAL A 20 -8.29 8.22 9.70
N GLU A 21 -9.46 8.82 9.92
CA GLU A 21 -10.70 8.38 9.28
C GLU A 21 -10.57 8.45 7.75
N ASN A 22 -11.11 7.43 7.08
CA ASN A 22 -11.03 7.26 5.62
C ASN A 22 -9.60 7.31 5.07
N ILE A 23 -8.67 6.64 5.77
CA ILE A 23 -7.25 6.54 5.38
C ILE A 23 -7.04 6.13 3.91
N LYS A 24 -7.99 5.36 3.33
CA LYS A 24 -8.01 4.94 1.92
C LYS A 24 -7.93 6.12 0.94
N HIS A 25 -8.46 7.30 1.29
CA HIS A 25 -8.44 8.51 0.45
C HIS A 25 -7.33 9.51 0.80
N LYS A 26 -6.52 9.25 1.83
CA LYS A 26 -5.47 10.16 2.32
C LYS A 26 -4.05 9.57 2.18
N GLY A 27 -3.79 8.89 1.08
CA GLY A 27 -2.50 8.23 0.82
C GLY A 27 -2.32 6.85 1.49
N GLY A 28 -3.33 6.38 2.23
CA GLY A 28 -3.31 5.08 2.91
C GLY A 28 -2.41 5.05 4.15
N ALA A 29 -2.32 3.87 4.77
CA ALA A 29 -1.44 3.64 5.92
C ALA A 29 0.03 3.99 5.62
N ILE A 30 0.47 3.77 4.37
CA ILE A 30 1.80 4.18 3.90
C ILE A 30 2.00 5.68 4.09
N GLY A 31 1.05 6.51 3.64
CA GLY A 31 1.13 7.95 3.83
C GLY A 31 1.14 8.36 5.29
N ALA A 32 0.32 7.73 6.12
CA ALA A 32 0.29 8.00 7.55
C ALA A 32 1.63 7.69 8.24
N PHE A 33 2.21 6.50 8.00
CA PHE A 33 3.46 6.07 8.65
C PHE A 33 4.72 6.71 8.07
N THR A 34 4.67 7.24 6.86
CA THR A 34 5.79 7.92 6.22
C THR A 34 5.70 9.46 6.31
N HIS A 35 4.75 9.99 7.09
CA HIS A 35 4.49 11.43 7.19
C HIS A 35 4.29 12.10 5.82
N GLY A 36 3.59 11.42 4.91
CA GLY A 36 3.27 11.92 3.57
C GLY A 36 4.41 11.84 2.56
N LEU A 37 5.60 11.35 2.93
CA LEU A 37 6.71 11.17 1.99
C LEU A 37 6.39 10.16 0.89
N LEU A 38 5.55 9.16 1.20
CA LEU A 38 5.05 8.19 0.25
C LEU A 38 3.52 8.11 0.31
N SER A 39 2.93 7.63 -0.78
CA SER A 39 1.52 7.25 -0.84
C SER A 39 1.35 5.83 -1.35
N ARG A 40 0.20 5.22 -1.06
CA ARG A 40 -0.19 3.93 -1.66
C ARG A 40 -0.01 3.93 -3.18
N SER A 41 -0.43 5.00 -3.87
CA SER A 41 -0.29 5.14 -5.32
C SER A 41 1.18 5.17 -5.76
N SER A 42 2.05 5.95 -5.09
CA SER A 42 3.47 6.02 -5.46
C SER A 42 4.22 4.71 -5.28
N VAL A 43 3.91 3.96 -4.21
CA VAL A 43 4.51 2.64 -3.95
C VAL A 43 3.99 1.62 -4.96
N TYR A 44 2.69 1.63 -5.25
CA TYR A 44 2.10 0.70 -6.21
C TYR A 44 2.56 0.98 -7.63
N HIS A 45 2.82 2.25 -7.98
CA HIS A 45 3.40 2.59 -9.26
C HIS A 45 4.76 1.91 -9.48
N GLN A 46 5.66 1.97 -8.50
CA GLN A 46 6.95 1.28 -8.57
C GLN A 46 6.78 -0.25 -8.65
N ALA A 47 5.87 -0.81 -7.85
CA ALA A 47 5.57 -2.24 -7.90
C ALA A 47 5.05 -2.69 -9.28
N LEU A 48 4.21 -1.88 -9.92
CA LEU A 48 3.72 -2.15 -11.27
C LEU A 48 4.82 -2.06 -12.32
N ILE A 49 5.73 -1.08 -12.23
CA ILE A 49 6.91 -1.01 -13.12
C ILE A 49 7.71 -2.31 -13.03
N LEU A 50 8.00 -2.76 -11.81
CA LEU A 50 8.73 -4.01 -11.58
C LEU A 50 7.97 -5.24 -12.08
N ALA A 51 6.65 -5.29 -11.86
CA ALA A 51 5.81 -6.38 -12.34
C ALA A 51 5.72 -6.44 -13.89
N LEU A 52 5.94 -5.30 -14.56
CA LEU A 52 5.93 -5.22 -16.02
C LEU A 52 7.27 -5.56 -16.66
N CYS A 53 8.37 -5.65 -15.89
CA CYS A 53 9.69 -5.97 -16.41
C CYS A 53 9.75 -7.22 -17.32
N PRO A 54 9.03 -8.33 -17.04
CA PRO A 54 9.02 -9.49 -17.92
C PRO A 54 8.50 -9.21 -19.33
N PHE A 55 7.58 -8.25 -19.49
CA PHE A 55 6.98 -7.90 -20.78
C PHE A 55 7.79 -6.86 -21.54
N THR A 56 8.57 -6.04 -20.84
CA THR A 56 9.28 -4.91 -21.44
C THR A 56 10.77 -5.14 -21.61
N HIS A 57 11.36 -6.12 -20.91
CA HIS A 57 12.80 -6.33 -20.91
C HIS A 57 13.21 -7.62 -21.66
N PRO A 58 14.13 -7.56 -22.64
CA PRO A 58 14.51 -8.71 -23.46
C PRO A 58 15.03 -9.93 -22.69
N LEU A 59 15.63 -9.73 -21.52
CA LEU A 59 16.13 -10.82 -20.66
C LEU A 59 15.05 -11.85 -20.26
N TYR A 60 13.78 -11.47 -20.26
CA TYR A 60 12.67 -12.37 -19.89
C TYR A 60 11.95 -13.00 -21.09
N GLN A 61 12.42 -12.73 -22.32
CA GLN A 61 11.82 -13.25 -23.56
C GLN A 61 12.58 -14.48 -24.11
N GLN A 62 13.53 -15.01 -23.33
CA GLN A 62 14.28 -16.24 -23.62
C GLN A 62 13.60 -17.44 -22.97
#